data_AF-A0A4R2M945-F1
#
_entry.id   AF-A0A4R2M945-F1
#
_cell.length_a   1.000
_cell.length_b   1.000
_cell.length_c   1.000
_cell.angle_alpha   90.00
_cell.angle_beta   90.00
_cell.angle_gamma   90.00
#
_symmetry.space_group_name_H-M   'P 1'
#
loop_
_entity.id
_entity.type
_entity.pdbx_description
1 polymer ?
#
loop_
_entity_poly.entity_id
_entity_poly.type
_entity_poly.pdbx_seq_one_letter_code
_entity_poly.pdbx_strand_id
1 'polypeptide(L)'
;MGKSTHFFGQPVYGQLIKSLDRDKIVQMSRTQGGERYVKSFDGWHHLLTMLYAVIMRFDSLREIEASMQAEVRKLGHIGLETVPRRSTLSDANARRSETFFEMVYRDLYEQNKTTLSS
;
A
#
# COMPACT_ATOMS: atom_id res chain seq x y z
N MET A 1 -14.52 -29.09 10.94
CA MET A 1 -15.00 -28.25 9.82
C MET A 1 -13.85 -27.37 9.37
N GLY A 2 -13.14 -27.79 8.31
CA GLY A 2 -11.99 -27.04 7.79
C GLY A 2 -12.46 -25.74 7.16
N LYS A 3 -11.98 -24.60 7.67
CA LYS A 3 -12.28 -23.30 7.05
C LYS A 3 -11.58 -23.29 5.70
N SER A 4 -12.32 -23.09 4.62
CA SER A 4 -11.77 -22.89 3.29
C SER A 4 -10.80 -21.72 3.30
N THR A 5 -9.53 -21.97 2.99
CA THR A 5 -8.51 -20.91 2.79
C THR A 5 -8.68 -20.18 1.46
N HIS A 6 -9.48 -20.73 0.53
CA HIS A 6 -9.89 -20.07 -0.70
C HIS A 6 -11.16 -19.24 -0.49
N PHE A 7 -10.98 -17.95 -0.20
CA PHE A 7 -12.06 -16.95 -0.22
C PHE A 7 -12.42 -16.60 -1.67
N PHE A 8 -13.41 -17.29 -2.25
CA PHE A 8 -14.16 -16.72 -3.38
C PHE A 8 -14.84 -15.44 -2.89
N GLY A 9 -14.37 -14.28 -3.38
CA GLY A 9 -14.84 -12.97 -2.92
C GLY A 9 -13.78 -12.10 -2.21
N GLN A 10 -12.52 -12.52 -2.14
CA GLN A 10 -11.47 -11.61 -1.70
C GLN A 10 -11.27 -10.50 -2.76
N PRO A 11 -11.39 -9.21 -2.40
CA PRO A 11 -11.17 -8.12 -3.34
C PRO A 11 -9.80 -8.26 -4.02
N VAL A 12 -9.71 -7.96 -5.33
CA VAL A 12 -8.44 -8.00 -6.09
C VAL A 12 -7.36 -7.22 -5.37
N TYR A 13 -7.71 -6.09 -4.76
CA TYR A 13 -6.82 -5.30 -3.91
C TYR A 13 -6.24 -6.08 -2.73
N GLY A 14 -7.05 -6.88 -2.03
CA GLY A 14 -6.58 -7.75 -0.96
C GLY A 14 -5.69 -8.90 -1.45
N GLN A 15 -5.89 -9.38 -2.68
CA GLN A 15 -5.01 -10.40 -3.28
C GLN A 15 -3.65 -9.80 -3.65
N LEU A 16 -3.64 -8.58 -4.20
CA LEU A 16 -2.41 -7.81 -4.46
C LEU A 16 -1.63 -7.56 -3.17
N ILE A 17 -2.30 -7.13 -2.10
CA ILE A 17 -1.63 -6.89 -0.81
C ILE A 17 -0.95 -8.17 -0.28
N LYS A 18 -1.59 -9.34 -0.45
CA LYS A 18 -1.02 -10.63 0.00
C LYS A 18 0.24 -11.03 -0.75
N SER A 19 0.48 -10.53 -1.96
CA SER A 19 1.71 -10.81 -2.70
C SER A 19 2.88 -9.88 -2.33
N LEU A 20 2.66 -8.91 -1.43
CA LEU A 20 3.66 -7.93 -1.04
C LEU A 20 4.25 -8.27 0.34
N ASP A 21 5.56 -8.12 0.48
CA ASP A 21 6.27 -8.29 1.76
C ASP A 21 6.34 -6.96 2.51
N ARG A 22 5.53 -6.85 3.57
CA ARG A 22 5.44 -5.64 4.40
C ARG A 22 6.80 -5.24 4.99
N ASP A 23 7.52 -6.16 5.61
CA ASP A 23 8.74 -5.84 6.34
C ASP A 23 9.84 -5.39 5.38
N LYS A 24 9.91 -6.04 4.22
CA LYS A 24 10.82 -5.66 3.14
C LYS A 24 10.50 -4.27 2.58
N ILE A 25 9.23 -3.95 2.36
CA ILE A 25 8.80 -2.63 1.86
C ILE A 25 9.12 -1.53 2.87
N VAL A 26 8.84 -1.76 4.17
CA VAL A 26 9.20 -0.80 5.22
C VAL A 26 10.73 -0.62 5.29
N GLN A 27 11.50 -1.70 5.11
CA GLN A 27 12.96 -1.61 5.05
C GLN A 27 13.44 -0.80 3.83
N MET A 28 12.87 -0.99 2.63
CA MET A 28 13.19 -0.18 1.46
C MET A 28 12.90 1.31 1.69
N SER A 29 11.79 1.62 2.36
CA SER A 29 11.48 3.01 2.70
C SER A 29 12.50 3.59 3.68
N ARG A 30 12.91 2.79 4.68
CA ARG A 30 13.91 3.18 5.67
C ARG A 30 15.27 3.46 5.02
N THR A 31 15.70 2.65 4.05
CA THR A 31 16.97 2.87 3.34
C THR A 31 16.99 4.16 2.52
N GLN A 32 15.83 4.66 2.09
CA GLN A 32 15.70 5.95 1.43
C GLN A 32 15.42 7.12 2.39
N GLY A 33 15.43 6.88 3.71
CA GLY A 33 15.15 7.91 4.72
C GLY A 33 13.66 8.22 4.91
N GLY A 34 12.76 7.52 4.21
CA GLY A 34 11.31 7.73 4.26
C GLY A 34 10.67 7.47 5.62
N GLU A 35 11.34 6.70 6.48
CA GLU A 35 10.87 6.36 7.84
C GLU A 35 11.42 7.28 8.94
N ARG A 36 12.20 8.31 8.60
CA ARG A 36 12.78 9.21 9.61
C ARG A 36 11.69 10.03 10.31
N TYR A 37 11.60 9.87 11.63
CA TYR A 37 10.58 10.49 12.51
C TYR A 37 9.14 10.06 12.23
N VAL A 38 8.94 8.99 11.45
CA VAL A 38 7.60 8.44 11.18
C VAL A 38 7.15 7.60 12.38
N LYS A 39 6.01 7.99 12.99
CA LYS A 39 5.39 7.27 14.12
C LYS A 39 4.20 6.42 13.70
N SER A 40 3.56 6.79 12.60
CA SER A 40 2.39 6.18 12.01
C SER A 40 2.42 6.46 10.51
N PHE A 41 1.75 5.63 9.70
CA PHE A 41 1.75 5.78 8.25
C PHE A 41 3.15 5.58 7.62
N ASP A 42 3.72 4.41 7.93
CA ASP A 42 4.98 3.91 7.37
C ASP A 42 4.87 3.67 5.85
N GLY A 43 5.99 3.31 5.21
CA GLY A 43 6.05 3.09 3.77
C GLY A 43 5.08 2.03 3.27
N TRP A 44 4.71 1.07 4.12
CA TRP A 44 3.68 0.09 3.81
C TRP A 44 2.31 0.75 3.66
N HIS A 45 1.86 1.51 4.66
CA HIS A 45 0.56 2.18 4.61
C HIS A 45 0.50 3.20 3.48
N HIS A 46 1.61 3.92 3.23
CA HIS A 46 1.69 4.87 2.13
C HIS A 46 1.58 4.18 0.77
N LEU A 47 2.30 3.08 0.55
CA LEU A 47 2.19 2.27 -0.67
C LEU A 47 0.75 1.81 -0.90
N LEU A 48 0.11 1.26 0.14
CA LEU A 48 -1.27 0.79 0.05
C LEU A 48 -2.22 1.92 -0.34
N THR A 49 -2.12 3.07 0.31
CA THR A 49 -2.94 4.25 -0.02
C THR A 49 -2.74 4.72 -1.46
N MET A 50 -1.49 4.77 -1.95
CA MET A 50 -1.23 5.19 -3.33
C MET A 50 -1.75 4.17 -4.35
N LEU A 51 -1.60 2.87 -4.08
CA LEU A 51 -2.15 1.82 -4.94
C LEU A 51 -3.69 1.89 -4.99
N TYR A 52 -4.33 2.14 -3.85
CA TYR A 52 -5.78 2.35 -3.79
C TYR A 52 -6.20 3.56 -4.62
N ALA A 53 -5.49 4.68 -4.50
CA ALA A 53 -5.76 5.90 -5.27
C ALA A 53 -5.65 5.66 -6.79
N VAL A 54 -4.64 4.91 -7.24
CA VAL A 54 -4.45 4.56 -8.66
C VAL A 54 -5.58 3.66 -9.17
N ILE A 55 -5.94 2.62 -8.41
CA ILE A 55 -7.02 1.69 -8.81
C ILE A 55 -8.37 2.41 -8.89
N MET A 56 -8.65 3.31 -7.95
CA MET A 56 -9.88 4.08 -7.90
C MET A 56 -9.88 5.33 -8.81
N ARG A 57 -8.72 5.66 -9.41
CA ARG A 57 -8.50 6.83 -10.28
C ARG A 57 -8.80 8.16 -9.58
N PHE A 58 -8.29 8.32 -8.35
CA PHE A 58 -8.38 9.61 -7.64
C PHE A 58 -7.26 10.55 -8.08
N ASP A 59 -7.63 11.80 -8.37
CA ASP A 59 -6.71 12.83 -8.84
C ASP A 59 -6.29 13.81 -7.73
N SER A 60 -6.91 13.72 -6.54
CA SER A 60 -6.61 14.62 -5.42
C SER A 60 -6.49 13.91 -4.06
N LEU A 61 -5.68 14.50 -3.17
CA LEU A 61 -5.56 14.03 -1.79
C LEU A 61 -6.90 14.07 -1.03
N ARG A 62 -7.80 14.98 -1.42
CA ARG A 62 -9.13 15.11 -0.82
C ARG A 62 -10.02 13.92 -1.19
N GLU A 63 -9.99 13.48 -2.44
CA GLU A 63 -10.75 12.30 -2.89
C GLU A 63 -10.25 11.04 -2.19
N ILE A 64 -8.92 10.89 -2.07
CA ILE A 64 -8.31 9.76 -1.36
C ILE A 64 -8.78 9.72 0.10
N GLU A 65 -8.64 10.84 0.83
CA GLU A 65 -9.07 10.94 2.22
C GLU A 65 -10.56 10.65 2.38
N ALA A 66 -11.42 11.27 1.57
CA ALA A 66 -12.87 11.11 1.65
C ALA A 66 -13.31 9.66 1.37
N SER A 67 -12.74 9.02 0.35
CA SER A 67 -13.06 7.64 0.01
C SER A 67 -12.56 6.65 1.06
N MET A 68 -11.32 6.83 1.55
CA MET A 68 -10.78 5.98 2.61
C MET A 68 -11.57 6.12 3.91
N GLN A 69 -12.06 7.33 4.22
CA GLN A 69 -12.92 7.57 5.38
C GLN A 69 -14.28 6.88 5.25
N ALA A 70 -14.89 6.90 4.06
CA ALA A 70 -16.13 6.19 3.77
C ALA A 70 -15.96 4.66 3.88
N GLU A 71 -14.78 4.14 3.52
CA GLU A 71 -14.50 2.71 3.42
C GLU A 71 -13.67 2.12 4.57
N VAL A 72 -13.49 2.86 5.67
CA VAL A 72 -12.55 2.50 6.76
C VAL A 72 -12.77 1.09 7.32
N ARG A 73 -14.03 0.63 7.41
CA ARG A 73 -14.37 -0.71 7.89
C ARG A 73 -13.86 -1.81 6.96
N LYS A 74 -13.91 -1.59 5.64
CA LYS A 74 -13.39 -2.54 4.64
C LYS A 74 -11.87 -2.52 4.60
N LEU A 75 -11.27 -1.34 4.77
CA LEU A 75 -9.82 -1.12 4.76
C LEU A 75 -9.10 -1.68 6.00
N GLY A 76 -9.78 -1.72 7.16
CA GLY A 76 -9.21 -2.34 8.37
C GLY A 76 -8.86 -3.82 8.19
N HIS A 77 -9.63 -4.57 7.38
CA HIS A 77 -9.39 -6.00 7.13
C HIS A 77 -8.15 -6.29 6.29
N ILE A 78 -7.57 -5.28 5.65
CA ILE A 78 -6.42 -5.40 4.74
C ILE A 78 -5.19 -4.63 5.26
N GLY A 79 -5.19 -4.28 6.54
CA GLY A 79 -4.04 -3.69 7.22
C GLY A 79 -3.97 -2.15 7.16
N LEU A 80 -5.05 -1.48 6.74
CA LEU A 80 -5.18 -0.03 6.81
C LEU A 80 -6.11 0.33 7.98
N GLU A 81 -5.57 0.25 9.20
CA GLU A 81 -6.34 0.46 10.44
C GLU A 81 -6.71 1.93 10.68
N THR A 82 -5.96 2.86 10.08
CA THR A 82 -6.18 4.31 10.22
C THR A 82 -6.21 4.98 8.86
N VAL A 83 -7.24 5.80 8.63
CA VAL A 83 -7.31 6.65 7.45
C VAL A 83 -6.34 7.82 7.61
N PRO A 84 -5.40 8.03 6.67
CA PRO A 84 -4.52 9.17 6.76
C PRO A 84 -5.32 10.46 6.56
N ARG A 85 -5.07 11.45 7.41
CA ARG A 85 -5.53 12.81 7.15
C ARG A 85 -4.85 13.33 5.89
N ARG A 86 -5.48 14.28 5.19
CA ARG A 86 -4.89 14.90 3.98
C ARG A 86 -3.47 15.44 4.20
N SER A 87 -3.22 16.08 5.35
CA SER A 87 -1.88 16.58 5.69
C SER A 87 -0.86 15.45 5.88
N THR A 88 -1.26 14.34 6.51
CA THR A 88 -0.41 13.16 6.68
C THR A 88 -0.06 12.53 5.34
N LEU A 89 -1.03 12.43 4.42
CA LEU A 89 -0.77 11.93 3.08
C LEU A 89 0.15 12.87 2.28
N SER A 90 -0.05 14.18 2.41
CA SER A 90 0.83 15.19 1.82
C SER A 90 2.27 15.07 2.33
N ASP A 91 2.45 14.93 3.65
CA ASP A 91 3.77 14.76 4.27
C ASP A 91 4.43 13.45 3.81
N ALA A 92 3.66 12.36 3.67
CA ALA A 92 4.16 11.09 3.17
C ALA A 92 4.64 11.18 1.73
N ASN A 93 3.89 11.85 0.84
CA ASN A 93 4.29 12.11 -0.53
C ASN A 93 5.59 12.93 -0.63
N ALA A 94 5.76 13.92 0.26
CA ALA A 94 7.00 14.70 0.30
C ALA A 94 8.20 13.89 0.83
N ARG A 95 7.97 12.92 1.70
CA ARG A 95 9.02 12.10 2.33
C ARG A 95 9.45 10.90 1.49
N ARG A 96 8.54 10.30 0.72
CA ARG A 96 8.81 9.12 -0.10
C ARG A 96 8.56 9.47 -1.56
N SER A 97 9.66 9.71 -2.27
CA SER A 97 9.69 9.97 -3.71
C SER A 97 9.31 8.74 -4.53
N GLU A 98 9.13 8.94 -5.84
CA GLU A 98 8.89 7.91 -6.84
C GLU A 98 9.89 6.75 -6.79
N THR A 99 11.15 7.03 -6.39
CA THR A 99 12.22 6.03 -6.22
C THR A 99 11.87 4.95 -5.19
N PHE A 100 11.05 5.27 -4.18
CA PHE A 100 10.53 4.29 -3.23
C PHE A 100 9.60 3.30 -3.94
N PHE A 101 8.66 3.80 -4.72
CA PHE A 101 7.70 2.98 -5.45
C PHE A 101 8.37 2.15 -6.55
N GLU A 102 9.37 2.72 -7.24
CA GLU A 102 10.19 2.01 -8.22
C GLU A 102 10.92 0.81 -7.60
N MET A 103 11.54 1.00 -6.43
CA MET A 103 12.23 -0.09 -5.73
C MET A 103 11.29 -1.24 -5.39
N VAL A 104 10.09 -0.92 -4.87
CA VAL A 104 9.07 -1.94 -4.58
C VAL A 104 8.66 -2.68 -5.85
N TYR A 105 8.41 -1.95 -6.94
CA TYR A 105 8.04 -2.54 -8.22
C TYR A 105 9.12 -3.48 -8.77
N ARG A 106 10.39 -3.03 -8.79
CA ARG A 106 11.51 -3.83 -9.31
C ARG A 106 11.70 -5.11 -8.51
N ASP A 107 11.60 -5.01 -7.18
CA ASP A 107 11.72 -6.17 -6.30
C ASP A 107 10.60 -7.19 -6.53
N LEU A 108 9.36 -6.73 -6.71
CA LEU A 108 8.23 -7.60 -7.03
C LEU A 108 8.39 -8.20 -8.43
N TYR A 109 8.83 -7.42 -9.41
CA TYR A 109 9.07 -7.89 -10.77
C TYR A 109 10.11 -9.00 -10.80
N GLU A 110 11.28 -8.82 -10.18
CA GLU A 110 12.35 -9.83 -10.19
C GLU A 110 11.90 -11.14 -9.54
N GLN A 111 11.09 -11.08 -8.47
CA GLN A 111 10.53 -12.29 -7.84
C GLN A 111 9.57 -13.07 -8.75
N ASN A 112 8.87 -12.38 -9.66
CA ASN A 112 7.84 -12.97 -10.50
C ASN A 112 8.27 -13.11 -11.97
N LYS A 113 9.47 -12.64 -12.31
CA LYS A 113 9.97 -12.54 -13.68
C LYS A 113 9.88 -13.84 -14.45
N THR A 114 10.27 -14.95 -13.81
CA THR A 114 10.23 -16.29 -14.41
C THR A 114 8.82 -16.72 -14.81
N THR A 115 7.81 -16.36 -14.01
CA THR A 115 6.41 -16.67 -14.27
C THR A 115 5.82 -15.75 -15.34
N LEU A 116 6.23 -14.48 -15.36
CA LEU A 116 5.76 -13.48 -16.33
C LEU A 116 6.41 -13.59 -17.72
N SER A 117 7.59 -14.22 -17.80
CA SER A 117 8.33 -14.43 -19.04
C SER A 117 8.11 -15.82 -19.67
N SER A 118 7.23 -16.64 -19.09
CA SER A 118 6.84 -17.96 -19.60
C SER A 118 5.56 -17.85 -20.43
#